data_AF-A0A8S3AN89-F1
#
_entry.id   AF-A0A8S3AN89-F1
#
_cell.length_a   1.000
_cell.length_b   1.000
_cell.length_c   1.000
_cell.angle_alpha   90.00
_cell.angle_beta   90.00
_cell.angle_gamma   90.00
#
_symmetry.space_group_name_H-M   'P 1'
#
loop_
_entity.id
_entity.type
_entity.pdbx_description
1 polymer ?
#
loop_
_entity_poly.entity_id
_entity_poly.type
_entity_poly.pdbx_seq_one_letter_code
_entity_poly.pdbx_strand_id
1 'polypeptide(L)'
;DSATVEFRISKDWIPGFTVHAELTGSIPREIEVTDSLHRPAIATGSVSLKVSRDIYKLNVSINTKETDESFTPSSIIHIGVDVTQHTNNAAVDKVEVCLIIVDEAILSLTGHTLL
;
A
#
# COMPACT_ATOMS: atom_id res chain seq x y z
N ASP A 1 7.47 10.73 -32.07
CA ASP A 1 6.56 9.67 -31.63
C ASP A 1 6.78 9.32 -30.17
N SER A 2 5.68 9.08 -29.46
CA SER A 2 5.66 8.55 -28.10
C SER A 2 4.89 7.23 -28.10
N ALA A 3 5.42 6.21 -27.44
CA ALA A 3 4.71 4.95 -27.21
C ALA A 3 4.21 4.89 -25.77
N THR A 4 2.95 4.54 -25.57
CA THR A 4 2.33 4.37 -24.24
C THR A 4 1.97 2.90 -24.05
N VAL A 5 2.37 2.33 -22.92
CA VAL A 5 2.04 0.94 -22.53
C VAL A 5 1.17 0.98 -21.28
N GLU A 6 -0.01 0.35 -21.35
CA GLU A 6 -0.95 0.26 -20.24
C GLU A 6 -0.80 -1.06 -19.49
N PHE A 7 -0.86 -1.00 -18.16
CA PHE A 7 -0.84 -2.16 -17.29
C PHE A 7 -2.02 -2.10 -16.32
N ARG A 8 -2.72 -3.23 -16.13
CA ARG A 8 -3.71 -3.38 -15.05
C ARG A 8 -3.00 -3.87 -13.81
N ILE A 9 -3.02 -3.06 -12.75
CA ILE A 9 -2.38 -3.42 -11.48
C ILE A 9 -3.11 -4.60 -10.85
N SER A 10 -2.39 -5.70 -10.60
CA SER A 10 -2.86 -6.87 -9.85
C SER A 10 -2.44 -6.79 -8.38
N LYS A 11 -3.19 -7.49 -7.51
CA LYS A 11 -2.85 -7.70 -6.09
C LYS A 11 -1.48 -8.38 -5.89
N ASP A 12 -1.04 -9.18 -6.87
CA ASP A 12 0.22 -9.94 -6.79
C ASP A 12 1.45 -9.03 -6.92
N TRP A 13 1.25 -7.76 -7.30
CA TRP A 13 2.31 -6.77 -7.44
C TRP A 13 2.51 -5.91 -6.20
N ILE A 14 1.85 -6.26 -5.09
CA ILE A 14 2.08 -5.63 -3.79
C ILE A 14 3.39 -6.18 -3.21
N PRO A 15 4.34 -5.34 -2.78
CA PRO A 15 4.19 -3.90 -2.50
C PRO A 15 4.64 -2.95 -3.62
N GLY A 16 5.07 -3.48 -4.75
CA GLY A 16 5.53 -2.71 -5.89
C GLY A 16 6.19 -3.60 -6.93
N PHE A 17 6.51 -3.00 -8.06
CA PHE A 17 7.24 -3.64 -9.16
C PHE A 17 8.13 -2.63 -9.87
N THR A 18 9.13 -3.12 -10.60
CA THR A 18 10.03 -2.29 -11.40
C THR A 18 9.80 -2.57 -12.87
N VAL A 19 9.60 -1.51 -13.64
CA VAL A 19 9.49 -1.57 -15.09
C VAL A 19 10.85 -1.24 -15.68
N HIS A 20 11.33 -2.08 -16.58
CA HIS A 20 12.53 -1.85 -17.39
C HIS A 20 12.11 -1.71 -18.85
N ALA A 21 12.55 -0.64 -19.49
CA ALA A 21 12.37 -0.40 -20.91
C ALA A 21 13.73 -0.33 -21.59
N GLU A 22 13.85 -1.04 -22.71
CA GLU A 22 15.04 -1.02 -23.57
C GLU A 22 14.60 -0.68 -24.98
N LEU A 23 15.30 0.27 -25.59
CA LEU A 23 15.11 0.68 -26.97
C LEU A 23 16.42 0.45 -27.72
N THR A 24 16.36 -0.36 -28.78
CA THR A 24 17.48 -0.56 -29.69
C THR A 24 17.15 0.09 -31.03
N GLY A 25 17.97 1.04 -31.44
CA GLY A 25 17.94 1.65 -32.78
C GLY A 25 19.21 1.33 -33.56
N SER A 26 19.18 1.51 -34.87
CA SER A 26 20.37 1.41 -35.72
C SER A 26 20.23 2.39 -36.88
N ILE A 27 21.23 3.22 -37.13
CA ILE A 27 21.24 4.19 -38.23
C ILE A 27 22.57 4.06 -39.00
N PRO A 28 22.53 3.94 -40.35
CA PRO A 28 23.74 3.99 -41.18
C PRO A 28 24.32 5.41 -41.22
N ARG A 29 25.65 5.57 -41.24
CA ARG A 29 26.26 6.90 -41.30
C ARG A 29 26.24 7.45 -42.74
N GLU A 30 26.00 8.76 -42.89
CA GLU A 30 25.94 9.45 -44.20
C GLU A 30 27.24 9.37 -45.03
N ILE A 31 28.37 8.92 -44.47
CA ILE A 31 29.70 8.91 -45.11
C ILE A 31 30.22 7.48 -45.35
N GLU A 32 29.43 6.44 -45.09
CA GLU A 32 29.91 5.06 -45.25
C GLU A 32 29.77 4.54 -46.69
N VAL A 33 30.88 4.01 -47.20
CA VAL A 33 30.95 3.25 -48.45
C VAL A 33 30.01 2.06 -48.35
N THR A 34 29.28 1.78 -49.43
CA THR A 34 28.40 0.61 -49.56
C THR A 34 29.07 -0.63 -48.96
N ASP A 35 28.44 -1.23 -47.94
CA ASP A 35 28.81 -2.43 -47.16
C ASP A 35 29.33 -2.24 -45.71
N SER A 36 29.04 -1.11 -45.05
CA SER A 36 29.30 -0.94 -43.61
C SER A 36 28.23 -1.58 -42.71
N LEU A 37 28.66 -2.22 -41.64
CA LEU A 37 27.79 -2.83 -40.63
C LEU A 37 27.11 -1.74 -39.76
N HIS A 38 25.79 -1.75 -39.71
CA HIS A 38 25.00 -0.88 -38.83
C HIS A 38 25.42 -1.04 -37.35
N ARG A 39 25.79 0.06 -36.68
CA ARG A 39 26.07 0.04 -35.23
C ARG A 39 24.76 0.25 -34.44
N PRO A 40 24.45 -0.60 -33.44
CA PRO A 40 23.28 -0.41 -32.59
C PRO A 40 23.48 0.76 -31.62
N ALA A 41 22.41 1.51 -31.40
CA ALA A 41 22.25 2.49 -30.33
C ALA A 41 21.25 1.92 -29.32
N ILE A 42 21.67 1.80 -28.06
CA ILE A 42 20.86 1.23 -26.98
C ILE A 42 20.52 2.34 -25.99
N ALA A 43 19.24 2.50 -25.68
CA ALA A 43 18.76 3.34 -24.59
C ALA A 43 17.98 2.48 -23.59
N THR A 44 18.28 2.63 -22.30
CA THR A 44 17.59 1.91 -21.23
C THR A 44 16.98 2.91 -20.24
N GLY A 45 15.85 2.54 -19.67
CA GLY A 45 15.17 3.29 -18.62
C GLY A 45 14.52 2.34 -17.63
N SER A 46 14.44 2.78 -16.37
CA SER A 46 13.78 2.01 -15.33
C SER A 46 12.96 2.91 -14.41
N VAL A 47 11.81 2.43 -13.97
CA VAL A 47 10.97 3.10 -12.97
C VAL A 47 10.45 2.09 -11.97
N SER A 48 10.52 2.45 -10.69
CA SER A 48 9.95 1.65 -9.60
C SER A 48 8.60 2.22 -9.20
N LEU A 49 7.56 1.39 -9.30
CA LEU A 49 6.18 1.75 -8.97
C LEU A 49 5.79 1.08 -7.65
N LYS A 50 5.28 1.86 -6.71
CA LYS A 50 4.74 1.35 -5.44
C LYS A 50 3.26 1.01 -5.63
N VAL A 51 2.85 -0.15 -5.13
CA VAL A 51 1.45 -0.57 -5.11
C VAL A 51 0.96 -0.57 -3.67
N SER A 52 -0.19 0.06 -3.42
CA SER A 52 -0.73 0.19 -2.07
C SER A 52 -1.03 -1.17 -1.45
N ARG A 53 -0.80 -1.28 -0.13
CA ARG A 53 -1.13 -2.45 0.69
C ARG A 53 -2.53 -2.37 1.30
N ASP A 54 -3.31 -1.35 0.95
CA ASP A 54 -4.61 -1.06 1.56
C ASP A 54 -5.61 -2.21 1.47
N ILE A 55 -5.46 -3.11 0.49
CA ILE A 55 -6.29 -4.32 0.39
C ILE A 55 -6.14 -5.26 1.62
N TYR A 56 -5.02 -5.18 2.34
CA TYR A 56 -4.75 -5.95 3.55
C TYR A 56 -5.04 -5.17 4.83
N LYS A 57 -5.44 -3.90 4.71
CA LYS A 57 -5.76 -3.05 5.86
C LYS A 57 -7.20 -3.32 6.30
N LEU A 58 -7.37 -3.42 7.61
CA LEU A 58 -8.68 -3.51 8.26
C LEU A 58 -9.00 -2.17 8.89
N ASN A 59 -10.27 -1.77 8.78
CA ASN A 59 -10.84 -0.71 9.60
C ASN A 59 -11.38 -1.37 10.87
N VAL A 60 -10.97 -0.85 12.02
CA VAL A 60 -11.48 -1.27 13.32
C VAL A 60 -12.13 -0.05 13.96
N SER A 61 -13.42 -0.17 14.26
CA SER A 61 -14.17 0.85 15.00
C SER A 61 -14.57 0.26 16.34
N ILE A 62 -14.37 1.04 17.39
CA ILE A 62 -14.70 0.69 18.77
C ILE A 62 -15.83 1.61 19.20
N ASN A 63 -16.94 1.02 19.60
CA ASN A 63 -18.13 1.74 20.04
C ASN A 63 -18.48 1.31 21.46
N THR A 64 -18.68 2.27 22.36
CA THR A 64 -19.19 2.00 23.71
C THR A 64 -20.67 2.38 23.78
N LYS A 65 -21.46 1.61 24.54
CA LYS A 65 -22.86 1.99 24.80
C LYS A 65 -22.99 3.16 25.77
N GLU A 66 -21.98 3.36 26.59
CA GLU A 66 -21.90 4.47 27.54
C GLU A 66 -21.44 5.70 26.76
N THR A 67 -22.33 6.69 26.64
CA THR A 67 -22.07 8.01 26.02
C THR A 67 -21.62 9.06 27.02
N ASP A 68 -21.69 8.75 28.31
CA ASP A 68 -21.31 9.68 29.38
C ASP A 68 -19.80 9.60 29.61
N GLU A 69 -19.13 10.76 29.74
CA GLU A 69 -17.67 10.88 29.92
C GLU A 69 -17.15 10.35 31.28
N SER A 70 -18.00 9.69 32.06
CA SER A 70 -17.71 9.26 33.43
C SER A 70 -18.10 7.80 33.62
N PHE A 71 -17.11 6.95 33.85
CA PHE A 71 -17.31 5.55 34.21
C PHE A 71 -17.35 5.37 35.72
N THR A 72 -18.36 4.64 36.20
CA THR A 72 -18.43 4.26 37.63
C THR A 72 -17.47 3.11 37.90
N PRO A 73 -16.61 3.17 38.93
CA PRO A 73 -15.75 2.05 39.29
C PRO A 73 -16.55 0.76 39.50
N SER A 74 -16.02 -0.37 39.03
CA SER A 74 -16.67 -1.69 39.08
C SER A 74 -17.95 -1.83 38.25
N SER A 75 -18.28 -0.87 37.37
CA SER A 75 -19.36 -1.05 36.39
C SER A 75 -18.96 -2.04 35.29
N ILE A 76 -19.97 -2.61 34.63
CA ILE A 76 -19.79 -3.47 33.47
C ILE A 76 -19.84 -2.60 32.22
N ILE A 77 -18.73 -2.54 31.48
CA ILE A 77 -18.64 -1.80 30.22
C ILE A 77 -18.85 -2.76 29.05
N HIS A 78 -19.72 -2.37 28.11
CA HIS A 78 -19.94 -3.10 26.87
C HIS A 78 -19.19 -2.43 25.73
N ILE A 79 -18.28 -3.16 25.10
CA ILE A 79 -17.46 -2.70 23.97
C ILE A 79 -17.94 -3.43 22.72
N GLY A 80 -18.49 -2.67 21.78
CA GLY A 80 -18.74 -3.12 20.41
C GLY A 80 -17.48 -2.95 19.57
N VAL A 81 -17.12 -3.98 18.83
CA VAL A 81 -15.98 -3.93 17.90
C VAL A 81 -16.49 -4.28 16.51
N ASP A 82 -16.38 -3.31 15.61
CA ASP A 82 -16.78 -3.44 14.21
C ASP A 82 -15.51 -3.51 13.36
N VAL A 83 -15.37 -4.59 12.57
CA VAL A 83 -14.21 -4.81 11.70
C VAL A 83 -14.65 -4.95 10.26
N THR A 84 -14.15 -4.05 9.40
CA THR A 84 -14.45 -4.04 7.97
C THR A 84 -13.19 -3.94 7.14
N GLN A 85 -13.25 -4.34 5.86
CA GLN A 85 -12.15 -4.11 4.92
C GLN A 85 -11.96 -2.62 4.67
N HIS A 86 -10.71 -2.15 4.62
CA HIS A 86 -10.42 -0.73 4.40
C HIS A 86 -10.88 -0.21 3.03
N THR A 87 -10.83 -1.06 2.00
CA THR A 87 -11.04 -0.65 0.61
C THR A 87 -12.50 -0.45 0.22
N ASN A 88 -13.43 -1.19 0.82
CA ASN A 88 -14.84 -1.22 0.42
C ASN A 88 -15.82 -1.30 1.60
N ASN A 89 -15.33 -1.23 2.84
CA ASN A 89 -16.12 -1.42 4.06
C ASN A 89 -16.94 -2.73 4.10
N ALA A 90 -16.52 -3.75 3.36
CA ALA A 90 -17.16 -5.06 3.40
C ALA A 90 -16.87 -5.76 4.73
N ALA A 91 -17.81 -6.61 5.17
CA ALA A 91 -17.62 -7.47 6.33
C ALA A 91 -16.48 -8.46 6.09
N VAL A 92 -15.76 -8.78 7.16
CA VAL A 92 -14.62 -9.70 7.14
C VAL A 92 -15.04 -10.99 7.85
N ASP A 93 -14.77 -12.14 7.22
CA ASP A 93 -15.03 -13.45 7.84
C ASP A 93 -13.85 -13.84 8.76
N LYS A 94 -14.15 -14.55 9.85
CA LYS A 94 -13.17 -15.11 10.81
C LYS A 94 -12.13 -14.09 11.32
N VAL A 95 -12.61 -13.01 11.90
CA VAL A 95 -11.74 -12.02 12.55
C VAL A 95 -11.36 -12.47 13.95
N GLU A 96 -10.07 -12.39 14.28
CA GLU A 96 -9.56 -12.53 15.64
C GLU A 96 -9.27 -11.15 16.22
N VAL A 97 -9.73 -10.90 17.45
CA VAL A 97 -9.58 -9.61 18.14
C VAL A 97 -8.92 -9.85 19.49
N CYS A 98 -7.88 -9.07 19.79
CA CYS A 98 -7.26 -8.99 21.10
C CYS A 98 -7.49 -7.60 21.68
N LEU A 99 -8.17 -7.53 22.83
CA LEU A 99 -8.41 -6.28 23.54
C LEU A 99 -7.36 -6.11 24.64
N ILE A 100 -6.72 -4.95 24.66
CA ILE A 100 -5.75 -4.55 25.68
C ILE A 100 -6.26 -3.25 26.31
N ILE A 101 -6.30 -3.21 27.64
CA ILE A 101 -6.72 -2.04 28.42
C ILE A 101 -5.52 -1.56 29.20
N VAL A 102 -5.15 -0.30 29.03
CA VAL A 102 -3.99 0.33 29.68
C VAL A 102 -4.40 1.71 30.19
N ASP A 103 -3.83 2.10 31.33
CA ASP A 103 -3.96 3.46 31.85
C ASP A 103 -3.18 4.45 30.97
N GLU A 104 -3.83 5.55 30.58
CA GLU A 104 -3.23 6.63 29.79
C GLU A 104 -1.99 7.22 30.46
N ALA A 105 -1.95 7.29 31.80
CA ALA A 105 -0.79 7.78 32.54
C ALA A 105 0.47 6.92 32.28
N ILE A 106 0.30 5.62 32.05
CA ILE A 106 1.39 4.70 31.70
C ILE A 106 1.83 4.91 30.25
N LEU A 107 0.88 5.09 29.32
CA LEU A 107 1.19 5.32 27.91
C LEU A 107 1.94 6.64 27.71
N SER A 108 1.46 7.71 28.34
CA SER A 108 2.06 9.05 28.25
C SER A 108 3.48 9.10 28.83
N LEU A 109 3.75 8.40 29.94
CA LEU A 109 5.09 8.32 30.55
C LEU A 109 6.14 7.74 29.58
N THR A 110 5.74 6.80 28.72
CA THR A 110 6.64 6.13 27.77
C THR A 110 6.69 6.82 26.40
N GLY A 111 5.91 7.90 26.20
CA GLY A 111 5.74 8.54 24.90
C GLY A 111 5.01 7.65 23.88
N HIS A 112 4.28 6.63 24.34
CA HIS A 112 3.54 5.75 23.47
C HIS A 112 2.35 6.51 22.85
N THR A 113 2.29 6.56 21.52
CA THR A 113 1.20 7.20 20.79
C THR A 113 0.25 6.12 20.28
N LEU A 114 -1.04 6.27 20.56
CA LEU A 114 -2.08 5.45 19.94
C LEU A 114 -2.16 5.86 18.46
N LEU A 115 -1.89 4.89 17.57
CA LEU A 115 -1.87 5.03 16.11
C LEU A 115 -3.29 5.16 15.52
#